data_AF-A0A645IVE7-F1
#
_entry.id   AF-A0A645IVE7-F1
#
_cell.length_a   1.000
_cell.length_b   1.000
_cell.length_c   1.000
_cell.angle_alpha   90.00
_cell.angle_beta   90.00
_cell.angle_gamma   90.00
#
_symmetry.space_group_name_H-M   'P 1'
#
loop_
_entity.id
_entity.type
_entity.pdbx_description
1 polymer ?
#
loop_
_entity_poly.entity_id
_entity_poly.type
_entity_poly.pdbx_seq_one_letter_code
_entity_poly.pdbx_strand_id
1 'polypeptide(L)'
;MFDLADPTKLLAVTKSPLLVAEAPYETGHDKLWTEYTIFPCGAILQDDRKTLRVYYGAGDYCTCLAETTLPELWSVMTPCSRLAERATVPFRIADWKH
;
A
#
# COMPACT_ATOMS: atom_id res chain seq x y z
N MET A 1 10.21 -2.71 3.99
CA MET A 1 11.63 -2.86 3.63
C MET A 1 12.20 -3.94 4.51
N PHE A 2 12.74 -4.99 3.87
CA PHE A 2 13.31 -6.15 4.54
C PHE A 2 14.83 -6.07 4.49
N ASP A 3 15.49 -6.83 5.35
CA ASP A 3 16.94 -6.99 5.34
C ASP A 3 17.38 -7.73 4.07
N LEU A 4 18.52 -7.34 3.52
CA LEU A 4 19.05 -7.91 2.28
C LEU A 4 19.63 -9.32 2.48
N ALA A 5 20.20 -9.59 3.66
CA ALA A 5 20.79 -10.89 3.99
C ALA A 5 19.75 -11.87 4.56
N ASP A 6 18.78 -11.35 5.33
CA ASP A 6 17.69 -12.13 5.91
C ASP A 6 16.32 -11.52 5.60
N PRO A 7 15.62 -11.97 4.54
CA PRO A 7 14.35 -11.39 4.12
C PRO A 7 13.21 -11.63 5.12
N THR A 8 13.39 -12.48 6.15
CA THR A 8 12.39 -12.65 7.23
C THR A 8 12.40 -11.47 8.20
N LYS A 9 13.47 -10.67 8.18
CA LYS A 9 13.65 -9.51 9.07
C LYS A 9 13.10 -8.25 8.43
N LEU A 10 12.03 -7.72 9.03
CA LEU A 10 11.42 -6.45 8.64
C LEU A 10 12.17 -5.26 9.26
N LEU A 11 12.69 -4.35 8.42
CA LEU A 11 13.46 -3.18 8.85
C LEU A 11 12.63 -1.90 8.95
N ALA A 12 11.69 -1.70 8.02
CA ALA A 12 10.84 -0.51 7.97
C ALA A 12 9.52 -0.79 7.26
N VAL A 13 8.48 -0.02 7.61
CA VAL A 13 7.13 -0.05 7.00
C VAL A 13 6.63 1.37 6.76
N THR A 14 5.60 1.54 5.94
CA THR A 14 4.86 2.81 5.90
C THR A 14 3.84 2.83 7.04
N LYS A 15 3.60 4.00 7.65
CA LYS A 15 2.57 4.14 8.71
C LYS A 15 1.15 4.23 8.16
N SER A 16 1.03 4.59 6.88
CA SER A 16 -0.22 4.69 6.15
C SER A 16 -0.11 3.87 4.86
N PRO A 17 -1.25 3.46 4.27
CA PRO A 17 -1.27 2.90 2.93
C PRO A 17 -0.61 3.85 1.92
N LEU A 18 0.08 3.28 0.92
CA LEU A 18 0.67 4.06 -0.18
C LEU A 18 -0.37 4.48 -1.21
N LEU A 19 -1.40 3.66 -1.38
CA LEU A 19 -2.49 3.85 -2.33
C LEU A 19 -3.77 3.39 -1.64
N VAL A 20 -4.85 4.15 -1.82
CA VAL A 20 -6.21 3.82 -1.38
C VAL A 20 -7.16 4.08 -2.56
N ALA A 21 -8.34 3.46 -2.54
CA ALA A 21 -9.35 3.71 -3.57
C ALA A 21 -9.90 5.14 -3.43
N GLU A 22 -9.77 5.94 -4.49
CA GLU A 22 -10.26 7.31 -4.56
C GLU A 22 -11.04 7.59 -5.84
N ALA A 23 -10.58 7.04 -6.97
CA ALA A 23 -11.20 7.29 -8.26
C ALA A 23 -12.51 6.50 -8.44
N PRO A 24 -13.43 6.92 -9.34
CA PRO A 24 -14.69 6.20 -9.56
C PRO A 24 -14.52 4.74 -9.98
N TYR A 25 -13.48 4.43 -10.75
CA TYR A 25 -13.16 3.06 -11.17
C TYR A 25 -12.55 2.20 -10.05
N GLU A 26 -12.30 2.77 -8.88
CA GLU A 26 -11.77 2.08 -7.68
C GLU A 26 -12.81 2.02 -6.57
N THR A 27 -13.57 3.10 -6.39
CA THR A 27 -14.52 3.29 -5.29
C THR A 27 -15.90 2.74 -5.60
N GLY A 28 -16.38 2.83 -6.85
CA GLY A 28 -17.72 2.38 -7.18
C GLY A 28 -18.28 2.95 -8.48
N HIS A 29 -18.70 2.06 -9.37
CA HIS A 29 -19.72 2.29 -10.41
C HIS A 29 -20.32 0.94 -10.81
N ASP A 30 -21.41 0.96 -11.58
CA ASP A 30 -22.30 -0.19 -11.90
C ASP A 30 -21.64 -1.43 -12.53
N LYS A 31 -20.33 -1.39 -12.83
CA LYS A 31 -19.58 -2.47 -13.49
C LYS A 31 -18.49 -3.09 -12.61
N LEU A 32 -18.20 -2.56 -11.42
CA LEU A 32 -17.18 -3.12 -10.53
C LEU A 32 -17.71 -4.40 -9.87
N TRP A 33 -16.83 -5.35 -9.63
CA TRP A 33 -17.15 -6.55 -8.85
C TRP A 33 -16.98 -6.32 -7.35
N THR A 34 -16.03 -5.46 -6.99
CA THR A 34 -15.69 -5.11 -5.62
C THR A 34 -15.52 -3.60 -5.48
N GLU A 35 -16.38 -2.94 -4.71
CA GLU A 35 -16.27 -1.50 -4.46
C GLU A 35 -15.13 -1.18 -3.47
N TYR A 36 -14.63 0.05 -3.48
CA TYR A 36 -13.55 0.54 -2.60
C TYR A 36 -12.30 -0.35 -2.56
N THR A 37 -11.96 -0.98 -3.70
CA THR A 37 -10.92 -2.00 -3.76
C THR A 37 -9.82 -1.61 -4.75
N ILE A 38 -8.59 -1.59 -4.25
CA ILE A 38 -7.36 -1.56 -5.04
C ILE A 38 -6.45 -2.71 -4.62
N PHE A 39 -5.76 -3.34 -5.57
CA PHE A 39 -4.89 -4.46 -5.28
C PHE A 39 -3.62 -4.45 -6.15
N PRO A 40 -2.44 -4.09 -5.61
CA PRO A 40 -1.20 -4.11 -6.38
C PRO A 40 -0.83 -5.54 -6.79
N CYS A 41 -0.59 -5.75 -8.09
CA CYS A 41 -0.36 -7.07 -8.67
C CYS A 41 0.98 -7.20 -9.41
N GLY A 42 1.66 -6.10 -9.69
CA GLY A 42 2.98 -6.13 -10.30
C GLY A 42 3.69 -4.78 -10.20
N ALA A 43 5.03 -4.80 -10.28
CA ALA A 43 5.80 -3.58 -10.33
C ALA A 43 7.02 -3.72 -11.27
N ILE A 44 7.36 -2.65 -11.97
CA ILE A 44 8.49 -2.58 -12.90
C ILE A 44 9.34 -1.36 -12.58
N LEU A 45 10.61 -1.61 -12.23
CA LEU A 45 11.61 -0.56 -12.10
C LEU A 45 12.12 -0.20 -13.50
N GLN A 46 12.05 1.08 -13.86
CA GLN A 46 12.48 1.58 -15.16
C GLN A 46 14.00 1.60 -15.32
N ASP A 47 14.47 1.80 -16.55
CA ASP A 47 15.90 1.79 -16.92
C ASP A 47 16.72 2.87 -16.19
N ASP A 48 16.08 3.96 -15.75
CA ASP A 48 16.70 5.01 -14.95
C ASP A 48 17.07 4.58 -13.52
N ARG A 49 16.69 3.35 -13.13
CA ARG A 49 16.93 2.74 -11.81
C ARG A 49 16.33 3.53 -10.65
N LYS A 50 15.35 4.40 -10.91
CA LYS A 50 14.70 5.27 -9.93
C LYS A 50 13.19 5.20 -10.00
N THR A 51 12.62 5.21 -11.20
CA THR A 51 11.17 5.26 -11.43
C THR A 51 10.57 3.87 -11.28
N LEU A 52 9.60 3.73 -10.38
CA LEU A 52 8.87 2.50 -10.13
C LEU A 52 7.44 2.65 -10.63
N ARG A 53 7.05 1.77 -11.55
CA ARG A 53 5.67 1.61 -12.02
C ARG A 53 5.01 0.48 -11.27
N VAL A 54 3.85 0.73 -10.65
CA VAL A 54 3.07 -0.26 -9.90
C VAL A 54 1.74 -0.47 -10.60
N TYR A 55 1.54 -1.67 -11.12
CA TYR A 55 0.27 -2.11 -11.68
C TYR A 55 -0.62 -2.63 -10.57
N TYR A 56 -1.88 -2.19 -10.56
CA TYR A 56 -2.85 -2.59 -9.56
C TYR A 56 -4.21 -2.84 -10.19
N GLY A 57 -4.96 -3.81 -9.66
CA GLY A 57 -6.36 -4.01 -10.00
C GLY A 57 -7.24 -3.00 -9.27
N ALA A 58 -8.28 -2.50 -9.93
CA ALA A 58 -9.31 -1.67 -9.35
C ALA A 58 -10.67 -2.36 -9.49
N GLY A 59 -11.32 -2.57 -8.34
CA GLY A 59 -12.61 -3.26 -8.18
C GLY A 59 -12.77 -4.60 -8.90
N ASP A 60 -11.69 -5.40 -8.94
CA ASP A 60 -11.55 -6.66 -9.69
C ASP A 60 -12.04 -6.58 -11.14
N TYR A 61 -12.01 -5.38 -11.73
CA TYR A 61 -12.62 -5.09 -13.02
C TYR A 61 -11.60 -4.61 -14.06
N CYS A 62 -10.72 -3.68 -13.68
CA CYS A 62 -9.70 -3.14 -14.58
C CYS A 62 -8.31 -3.14 -13.92
N THR A 63 -7.28 -2.97 -14.76
CA THR A 63 -5.89 -2.79 -14.32
C THR A 63 -5.48 -1.34 -14.56
N CYS A 64 -4.90 -0.75 -13.52
CA CYS A 64 -4.45 0.63 -13.46
C CYS A 64 -2.94 0.68 -13.21
N LEU A 65 -2.37 1.88 -13.32
CA LEU A 65 -0.94 2.12 -13.14
C LEU A 65 -0.74 3.33 -12.22
N ALA A 66 0.04 3.14 -11.16
CA ALA A 66 0.61 4.22 -10.34
C ALA A 66 2.11 4.32 -10.61
N GLU A 67 2.67 5.52 -10.47
CA GLU A 67 4.10 5.79 -10.66
C GLU A 67 4.65 6.56 -9.46
N THR A 68 5.85 6.20 -9.03
CA THR A 68 6.61 6.88 -7.96
C THR A 68 8.10 6.66 -8.19
N THR A 69 8.96 7.24 -7.35
CA THR A 69 10.40 6.98 -7.37
C THR A 69 10.85 6.25 -6.09
N LEU A 70 11.93 5.46 -6.18
CA LEU A 70 12.51 4.80 -5.02
C LEU A 70 12.91 5.78 -3.89
N PRO A 71 13.51 6.95 -4.17
CA PRO A 71 13.80 7.93 -3.12
C PRO A 71 12.56 8.46 -2.39
N GLU A 72 11.47 8.75 -3.12
CA GLU A 72 10.21 9.17 -2.50
C GLU A 72 9.62 8.06 -1.63
N LEU A 73 9.60 6.82 -2.14
CA LEU A 73 9.12 5.66 -1.40
C LEU A 73 9.93 5.43 -0.12
N TRP A 74 11.26 5.53 -0.17
CA TRP A 74 12.11 5.40 1.02
C TRP A 74 11.88 6.52 2.03
N SER A 75 11.60 7.75 1.55
CA SER A 75 11.40 8.91 2.43
C SER A 75 10.20 8.78 3.37
N VAL A 76 9.18 8.02 2.97
CA VAL A 76 7.96 7.78 3.76
C VAL A 76 8.03 6.54 4.65
N MET A 77 9.11 5.76 4.58
CA MET A 77 9.28 4.57 5.41
C MET A 77 9.65 4.94 6.84
N THR A 78 8.99 4.28 7.80
CA THR A 78 9.30 4.36 9.21
C THR A 78 10.10 3.12 9.63
N PRO A 79 11.31 3.28 10.20
CA PRO A 79 12.06 2.18 10.79
C PRO A 79 11.23 1.45 11.86
N CYS A 80 11.26 0.12 11.85
CA CYS A 80 10.54 -0.68 12.83
C CYS A 80 11.01 -0.43 14.27
N SER A 81 12.26 0.01 14.46
CA SER A 81 12.78 0.46 15.77
C SER A 81 12.09 1.71 16.33
N ARG A 82 11.33 2.43 15.51
CA ARG A 82 10.53 3.61 15.90
C ARG A 82 9.04 3.30 15.98
N LEU A 83 8.63 2.06 15.73
CA LEU A 83 7.26 1.61 15.95
C LEU A 83 7.14 1.18 17.41
N ALA A 84 6.00 1.50 18.03
CA ALA A 84 5.70 0.98 19.35
C ALA A 84 5.66 -0.55 19.30
N GLU A 85 6.21 -1.23 20.31
CA GLU A 85 6.15 -2.70 20.43
C GLU A 85 4.71 -3.23 20.52
N ARG A 86 3.77 -2.35 20.87
CA ARG A 86 2.36 -2.69 21.09
C ARG A 86 1.47 -1.71 20.34
N ALA A 87 0.53 -2.25 19.56
CA ALA A 87 -0.55 -1.46 19.00
C ALA A 87 -1.49 -1.04 20.14
N THR A 88 -1.66 0.27 20.34
CA THR A 88 -2.76 0.82 21.12
C THR A 88 -3.94 0.98 20.18
N VAL A 89 -4.95 0.13 20.32
CA VAL A 89 -6.21 0.31 19.59
C VAL A 89 -6.97 1.44 20.29
N PRO A 90 -7.25 2.58 19.62
CA PRO A 90 -7.85 3.74 20.27
C PRO A 90 -9.32 3.54 20.66
N PHE A 91 -9.91 2.40 20.28
CA PHE A 91 -11.26 2.00 20.64
C PHE A 91 -11.31 0.48 20.81
N ARG A 92 -12.20 -0.03 21.67
CA ARG A 92 -12.46 -1.48 21.71
C ARG A 92 -13.46 -1.81 20.63
N ILE A 93 -13.23 -2.90 19.90
CA ILE A 93 -14.20 -3.44 18.93
C ILE A 93 -15.58 -3.69 19.58
N ALA A 94 -15.60 -4.03 20.88
CA ALA A 94 -16.84 -4.20 21.64
C ALA A 94 -17.65 -2.89 21.85
N ASP A 95 -17.02 -1.72 21.69
CA ASP A 95 -17.66 -0.41 21.84
C ASP A 95 -18.24 0.10 20.49
N TRP A 96 -18.04 -0.64 19.40
CA TRP A 96 -18.57 -0.32 18.08
C TRP A 96 -20.03 -0.79 17.99
N LYS A 97 -20.98 0.16 18.13
CA LYS A 97 -22.41 -0.08 17.91
C LYS A 97 -22.77 0.30 16.48
N HIS A 98 -23.38 -0.64 15.75
CA HIS A 98 -24.06 -0.40 14.47
C HIS A 98 -25.27 0.53 14.64
#